data_AF-A0A202DJJ8-F1
#
_entry.id   AF-A0A202DJJ8-F1
#
_cell.length_a   1.000
_cell.length_b   1.000
_cell.length_c   1.000
_cell.angle_alpha   90.00
_cell.angle_beta   90.00
_cell.angle_gamma   90.00
#
_symmetry.space_group_name_H-M   'P 1'
#
loop_
_entity.id
_entity.type
_entity.pdbx_description
1 polymer ?
#
loop_
_entity_poly.entity_id
_entity_poly.type
_entity_poly.pdbx_seq_one_letter_code
_entity_poly.pdbx_strand_id
1 'polypeptide(L)'
;MSSVKLDINNGTDFATGDAISGIAMWQLDKRPKEISINLFWYTSGKGTRDVQIADTIKLESPKDTDAHSFEFKAPAGPYSFSGTLISLKWAIELVTKDTSHRTDITISPTCQEITL
;
A
#
# COMPACT_ATOMS: atom_id res chain seq x y z
N MET A 1 -0.88 -18.37 15.08
CA MET A 1 -0.35 -17.00 15.15
C MET A 1 -0.68 -16.36 13.82
N SER A 2 -1.52 -15.34 13.83
CA SER A 2 -1.98 -14.70 12.59
C SER A 2 -0.83 -13.95 11.90
N SER A 3 -0.69 -14.11 10.58
CA SER A 3 0.35 -13.47 9.78
C SER A 3 -0.21 -12.99 8.44
N VAL A 4 0.37 -11.90 7.94
CA VAL A 4 -0.01 -11.23 6.69
C VAL A 4 1.26 -10.77 5.98
N LYS A 5 1.28 -10.85 4.65
CA LYS A 5 2.41 -10.48 3.80
C LYS A 5 1.93 -9.85 2.50
N LEU A 6 2.74 -8.95 1.97
CA LEU A 6 2.59 -8.40 0.62
C LEU A 6 3.86 -8.70 -0.17
N ASP A 7 3.69 -9.18 -1.38
CA ASP A 7 4.76 -9.30 -2.38
C ASP A 7 4.41 -8.41 -3.56
N ILE A 8 5.27 -7.47 -3.92
CA ILE A 8 5.04 -6.49 -4.99
C ILE A 8 5.86 -6.90 -6.20
N ASN A 9 5.18 -7.03 -7.34
CA ASN A 9 5.83 -7.38 -8.60
C ASN A 9 6.69 -6.21 -9.10
N ASN A 10 7.84 -6.52 -9.69
CA ASN A 10 8.71 -5.56 -10.38
C ASN A 10 9.29 -4.43 -9.51
N GLY A 11 9.28 -4.57 -8.18
CA GLY A 11 9.90 -3.63 -7.25
C GLY A 11 8.92 -2.66 -6.60
N THR A 12 9.44 -1.57 -6.05
CA THR A 12 8.66 -0.60 -5.25
C THR A 12 8.67 0.81 -5.84
N ASP A 13 9.21 0.99 -7.05
CA ASP A 13 9.33 2.29 -7.70
C ASP A 13 8.50 2.31 -8.99
N PHE A 14 7.54 3.24 -9.06
CA PHE A 14 6.54 3.28 -10.13
C PHE A 14 6.44 4.67 -10.74
N ALA A 15 6.26 4.72 -12.06
CA ALA A 15 5.82 5.91 -12.77
C ALA A 15 4.32 6.14 -12.56
N THR A 16 3.89 7.39 -12.70
CA THR A 16 2.46 7.73 -12.73
C THR A 16 1.77 6.97 -13.85
N GLY A 17 0.67 6.28 -13.54
CA GLY A 17 -0.09 5.49 -14.49
C GLY A 17 0.38 4.04 -14.64
N ASP A 18 1.52 3.65 -14.05
CA ASP A 18 1.98 2.26 -14.05
C ASP A 18 1.00 1.34 -13.33
N ALA A 19 1.03 0.06 -13.70
CA ALA A 19 0.31 -0.99 -12.98
C ALA A 19 1.15 -1.45 -11.78
N ILE A 20 0.62 -1.23 -10.57
CA ILE A 20 1.19 -1.72 -9.33
C ILE A 20 0.50 -3.03 -9.00
N SER A 21 1.16 -4.16 -9.26
CA SER A 21 0.58 -5.49 -9.05
C SER A 21 1.37 -6.29 -8.04
N GLY A 22 0.73 -7.28 -7.43
CA GLY A 22 1.37 -8.12 -6.42
C GLY A 22 0.46 -9.22 -5.90
N ILE A 23 0.92 -9.88 -4.84
CA ILE A 23 0.18 -10.93 -4.14
C ILE A 23 0.07 -10.56 -2.66
N ALA A 24 -1.16 -10.46 -2.19
CA ALA A 24 -1.49 -10.37 -0.77
C ALA A 24 -1.69 -11.78 -0.22
N MET A 25 -0.99 -12.12 0.85
CA MET A 25 -1.06 -13.44 1.48
C MET A 25 -1.39 -13.31 2.95
N TRP A 26 -2.25 -14.19 3.45
CA TRP A 26 -2.59 -14.21 4.87
C TRP A 26 -2.79 -15.63 5.38
N GLN A 27 -2.52 -15.79 6.67
CA GLN A 27 -2.82 -16.97 7.45
C GLN A 27 -3.30 -16.49 8.82
N LEU A 28 -4.59 -16.60 9.08
CA LEU A 28 -5.27 -16.06 10.25
C LEU A 28 -5.79 -17.19 11.14
N ASP A 29 -5.83 -16.96 12.46
CA ASP A 29 -6.29 -17.98 13.41
C ASP A 29 -7.81 -18.21 13.35
N LYS A 30 -8.56 -17.27 12.76
CA LYS A 30 -10.01 -17.35 12.54
C LYS A 30 -10.36 -16.80 11.18
N ARG A 31 -11.47 -17.28 10.61
CA ARG A 31 -12.00 -16.75 9.36
C ARG A 31 -12.36 -15.26 9.50
N PRO A 32 -11.75 -14.37 8.71
CA PRO A 32 -12.06 -12.95 8.73
C PRO A 32 -13.43 -12.69 8.07
N LYS A 33 -14.09 -11.61 8.48
CA LYS A 33 -15.29 -11.11 7.79
C LYS A 33 -14.94 -10.33 6.52
N GLU A 34 -13.83 -9.61 6.59
CA GLU A 34 -13.32 -8.75 5.52
C GLU A 34 -11.80 -8.69 5.62
N ILE A 35 -11.15 -8.59 4.47
CA ILE A 35 -9.76 -8.17 4.31
C ILE A 35 -9.74 -7.03 3.30
N SER A 36 -8.94 -6.00 3.55
CA SER A 36 -8.76 -4.88 2.64
C SER A 36 -7.30 -4.75 2.22
N ILE A 37 -7.07 -4.45 0.94
CA ILE A 37 -5.78 -4.00 0.41
C ILE A 37 -5.96 -2.54 0.05
N ASN A 38 -5.23 -1.64 0.69
CA ASN A 38 -5.35 -0.20 0.46
C ASN A 38 -4.08 0.34 -0.19
N LEU A 39 -4.26 1.14 -1.24
CA LEU A 39 -3.24 2.05 -1.74
C LEU A 39 -3.51 3.43 -1.14
N PHE A 40 -2.55 3.99 -0.43
CA PHE A 40 -2.73 5.26 0.26
C PHE A 40 -1.43 6.05 0.32
N TRP A 41 -1.57 7.35 0.56
CA TRP A 41 -0.44 8.21 0.86
C TRP A 41 -0.56 8.81 2.25
N TYR A 42 0.57 9.16 2.82
CA TYR A 42 0.63 9.90 4.07
C TYR A 42 1.80 10.89 4.08
N THR A 43 1.64 11.97 4.82
CA THR A 43 2.75 12.89 5.10
C THR A 43 3.48 12.48 6.38
N SER A 44 4.77 12.77 6.44
CA SER A 44 5.60 12.56 7.61
C SER A 44 6.61 13.71 7.75
N GLY A 45 7.10 13.97 8.96
CA GLY A 45 8.04 15.07 9.23
C GLY A 45 7.58 15.96 10.38
N LYS A 46 7.97 17.24 10.36
CA LYS A 46 7.64 18.23 11.40
C LYS A 46 6.23 18.83 11.26
N GLY A 47 5.53 18.54 10.17
CA GLY A 47 4.16 18.98 9.92
C GLY A 47 3.09 18.07 10.50
N THR A 48 1.83 18.38 10.20
CA THR A 48 0.68 17.52 10.50
C THR A 48 0.73 16.26 9.64
N ARG A 49 0.40 15.12 10.24
CA ARG A 49 0.26 13.85 9.52
C ARG A 49 -1.10 13.81 8.83
N ASP A 50 -1.06 13.95 7.52
CA ASP A 50 -2.19 13.71 6.63
C ASP A 50 -2.12 12.27 6.12
N VAL A 51 -3.29 11.64 5.96
CA VAL A 51 -3.42 10.28 5.42
C VAL A 51 -4.62 10.27 4.51
N GLN A 52 -4.48 9.74 3.30
CA GLN A 52 -5.60 9.56 2.39
C GLN A 52 -5.48 8.26 1.62
N ILE A 53 -6.55 7.47 1.66
CA ILE A 53 -6.72 6.27 0.83
C ILE A 53 -7.03 6.72 -0.59
N ALA A 54 -6.21 6.29 -1.54
CA ALA A 54 -6.41 6.55 -2.96
C ALA A 54 -7.26 5.46 -3.62
N ASP A 55 -7.07 4.21 -3.21
CA ASP A 55 -7.84 3.07 -3.72
C ASP A 55 -7.88 1.91 -2.70
N THR A 56 -8.91 1.07 -2.80
CA THR A 56 -9.11 -0.08 -1.93
C THR A 56 -9.68 -1.26 -2.70
N ILE A 57 -9.05 -2.42 -2.56
CA ILE A 57 -9.63 -3.72 -2.92
C ILE A 57 -10.16 -4.37 -1.64
N LYS A 58 -11.47 -4.64 -1.59
CA LYS A 58 -12.12 -5.33 -0.47
C LYS A 58 -12.45 -6.76 -0.82
N LEU A 59 -12.09 -7.67 0.07
CA LEU A 59 -12.41 -9.08 -0.01
C LEU A 59 -13.43 -9.42 1.08
N GLU A 60 -14.65 -9.76 0.66
CA GLU A 60 -15.72 -10.14 1.57
C GLU A 60 -15.68 -11.64 1.90
N SER A 61 -15.77 -11.96 3.19
CA SER A 61 -15.74 -13.33 3.72
C SER A 61 -14.61 -14.22 3.16
N PRO A 62 -13.33 -13.77 3.12
CA PRO A 62 -12.25 -14.59 2.59
C PRO A 62 -12.01 -15.84 3.46
N LYS A 63 -11.20 -16.76 2.95
CA LYS A 63 -10.70 -17.88 3.75
C LYS A 63 -9.77 -17.35 4.85
N ASP A 64 -9.60 -18.13 5.91
CA ASP A 64 -8.63 -17.88 6.98
C ASP A 64 -7.19 -17.95 6.50
N THR A 65 -6.90 -18.78 5.49
CA THR A 65 -5.62 -18.81 4.77
C THR A 65 -5.88 -18.73 3.27
N ASP A 66 -5.31 -17.73 2.61
CA ASP A 66 -5.40 -17.58 1.16
C ASP A 66 -4.30 -16.66 0.61
N ALA A 67 -4.21 -16.63 -0.72
CA ALA A 67 -3.43 -15.66 -1.47
C ALA A 67 -4.31 -14.99 -2.53
N HIS A 68 -4.19 -13.67 -2.68
CA HIS A 68 -4.96 -12.90 -3.64
C HIS A 68 -4.04 -11.99 -4.45
N SER A 69 -4.09 -12.16 -5.77
CA SER A 69 -3.47 -11.21 -6.70
C SER A 69 -4.22 -9.90 -6.69
N PHE A 70 -3.51 -8.78 -6.64
CA PHE A 70 -4.11 -7.45 -6.73
C PHE A 70 -3.40 -6.62 -7.78
N GLU A 71 -4.09 -5.59 -8.27
CA GLU A 71 -3.55 -4.58 -9.17
C GLU A 71 -4.19 -3.23 -8.86
N PHE A 72 -3.35 -2.21 -8.72
CA PHE A 72 -3.74 -0.80 -8.69
C PHE A 72 -3.11 -0.06 -9.86
N LYS A 73 -3.73 1.05 -10.25
CA LYS A 73 -3.09 2.02 -11.15
C LYS A 73 -2.40 3.09 -10.33
N ALA A 74 -1.09 3.29 -10.54
CA ALA A 74 -0.32 4.33 -9.89
C ALA A 74 -0.97 5.71 -10.15
N PRO A 75 -1.44 6.42 -9.10
CA PRO A 75 -2.15 7.68 -9.30
C PRO A 75 -1.27 8.75 -9.93
N ALA A 76 -1.88 9.68 -10.65
CA ALA A 76 -1.19 10.84 -11.23
C ALA A 76 -0.75 11.86 -10.17
N GLY A 77 -1.12 11.67 -8.92
CA GLY A 77 -0.70 12.53 -7.81
C GLY A 77 -1.39 12.16 -6.50
N PRO A 78 -0.87 12.65 -5.36
CA PRO A 78 0.39 13.40 -5.23
C PRO A 78 1.63 12.54 -5.52
N TYR A 79 2.79 13.14 -5.77
CA TYR A 79 4.05 12.41 -5.99
C TYR A 79 4.76 12.10 -4.68
N SER A 80 5.45 10.96 -4.61
CA SER A 80 6.44 10.70 -3.58
C SER A 80 7.53 11.77 -3.62
N PHE A 81 7.70 12.45 -2.52
CA PHE A 81 8.76 13.43 -2.37
C PHE A 81 9.30 13.42 -0.94
N SER A 82 10.59 13.72 -0.81
CA SER A 82 11.25 13.94 0.48
C SER A 82 11.88 15.31 0.52
N GLY A 83 11.40 16.13 1.46
CA GLY A 83 12.00 17.40 1.82
C GLY A 83 12.49 17.40 3.27
N THR A 84 13.21 18.44 3.64
CA THR A 84 13.80 18.58 5.00
C THR A 84 12.76 18.72 6.12
N LEU A 85 11.57 19.23 5.81
CA LEU A 85 10.50 19.48 6.80
C LEU A 85 9.34 18.48 6.70
N ILE A 86 9.04 18.02 5.48
CA ILE A 86 7.92 17.14 5.19
C ILE A 86 8.29 16.21 4.02
N SER A 87 7.86 14.96 4.13
CA SER A 87 7.88 13.97 3.06
C SER A 87 6.46 13.46 2.82
N LEU A 88 6.11 13.22 1.57
CA LEU A 88 4.90 12.48 1.18
C LEU A 88 5.31 11.09 0.71
N LYS A 89 4.73 10.07 1.34
CA LYS A 89 5.06 8.67 1.09
C LYS A 89 3.82 7.93 0.63
N TRP A 90 3.98 7.08 -0.36
CA TRP A 90 2.97 6.11 -0.77
C TRP A 90 3.22 4.77 -0.10
N ALA A 91 2.15 4.04 0.15
CA ALA A 91 2.23 2.69 0.67
C ALA A 91 1.04 1.85 0.21
N ILE A 92 1.28 0.54 0.15
CA ILE A 92 0.23 -0.47 0.08
C ILE A 92 0.15 -1.14 1.45
N GLU A 93 -1.06 -1.32 1.96
CA GLU A 93 -1.29 -2.08 3.18
C GLU A 93 -2.31 -3.20 2.97
N LEU A 94 -2.01 -4.36 3.54
CA LEU A 94 -2.93 -5.48 3.71
C LEU A 94 -3.46 -5.40 5.14
N VAL A 95 -4.76 -5.18 5.28
CA VAL A 95 -5.42 -4.94 6.57
C VAL A 95 -6.42 -6.06 6.84
N THR A 96 -6.31 -6.62 8.04
CA THR A 96 -7.29 -7.54 8.62
C THR A 96 -7.74 -6.98 9.96
N LYS A 97 -8.71 -7.63 10.61
CA LYS A 97 -9.18 -7.20 11.93
C LYS A 97 -8.08 -7.19 13.00
N ASP A 98 -7.18 -8.18 12.96
CA ASP A 98 -6.27 -8.46 14.07
C ASP A 98 -4.82 -8.05 13.74
N THR A 99 -4.48 -7.86 12.47
CA THR A 99 -3.12 -7.53 12.01
C THR A 99 -3.12 -6.81 10.67
N SER A 100 -2.04 -6.10 10.38
CA SER A 100 -1.80 -5.46 9.09
C SER A 100 -0.32 -5.58 8.69
N HIS A 101 -0.08 -5.53 7.38
CA HIS A 101 1.26 -5.43 6.81
C HIS A 101 1.30 -4.26 5.85
N ARG A 102 2.33 -3.42 5.94
CA ARG A 102 2.51 -2.25 5.07
C ARG A 102 3.84 -2.34 4.34
N THR A 103 3.80 -2.03 3.05
CA THR A 103 4.98 -1.88 2.19
C THR A 103 4.97 -0.46 1.61
N ASP A 104 6.00 0.31 1.92
CA ASP A 104 6.17 1.66 1.37
C ASP A 104 6.62 1.55 -0.11
N ILE A 105 6.12 2.43 -0.96
CA ILE A 105 6.43 2.50 -2.40
C ILE A 105 6.71 3.93 -2.84
N THR A 106 7.36 4.09 -3.99
CA THR A 106 7.60 5.36 -4.66
C THR A 106 6.66 5.49 -5.86
N ILE A 107 5.91 6.60 -5.93
CA ILE A 107 5.16 6.97 -7.14
C ILE A 107 5.61 8.37 -7.56
N SER A 108 6.25 8.49 -8.71
CA SER A 108 6.65 9.79 -9.27
C SER A 108 6.79 9.73 -10.78
N PRO A 109 6.79 10.86 -11.52
CA PRO A 109 6.97 10.84 -12.98
C PRO A 109 8.31 10.23 -13.46
N THR A 110 9.31 10.14 -12.58
CA THR A 110 10.66 9.67 -12.90
C THR A 110 10.99 8.29 -12.32
N CYS A 111 10.04 7.62 -11.67
CA CYS A 111 10.26 6.41 -10.86
C CYS A 111 11.33 6.61 -9.76
N GLN A 112 11.61 7.85 -9.37
CA GLN A 112 12.52 8.20 -8.29
C GLN A 112 11.85 9.22 -7.37
N GLU A 113 12.05 9.09 -6.07
CA GLU A 113 11.55 10.08 -5.13
C GLU A 113 12.07 11.48 -5.48
N ILE A 114 11.17 12.47 -5.48
CA ILE A 114 11.56 13.85 -5.72
C ILE A 114 12.20 14.39 -4.45
N THR A 115 13.50 14.66 -4.49
CA THR A 115 14.21 15.33 -3.40
C THR A 115 14.15 16.85 -3.58
N LEU A 116 13.66 17.56 -2.57
CA LEU A 116 13.55 19.02 -2.53
C LEU A 116 14.59 19.66 -1.61
#